data_AF-A0A4Q9MTH8-F1
#
_entry.id   AF-A0A4Q9MTH8-F1
#
_cell.length_a   1.000
_cell.length_b   1.000
_cell.length_c   1.000
_cell.angle_alpha   90.00
_cell.angle_beta   90.00
_cell.angle_gamma   90.00
#
_symmetry.space_group_name_H-M   'P 1'
#
loop_
_entity.id
_entity.type
_entity.pdbx_description
1 polymer ?
#
loop_
_entity_poly.entity_id
_entity_poly.type
_entity_poly.pdbx_seq_one_letter_code
_entity_poly.pdbx_strand_id
1 'polypeptide(L)' 'DEALLKYIKNSYGCLFHPLGTAAIFSRKDGSVVNPELRVYGMANMLVVRCWLI' A
#
# COMPACT_ATOMS: atom_id res chain seq x y z
N ASP A 1 -3.35 -15.13 28.00
CA ASP A 1 -3.28 -14.95 26.52
C ASP A 1 -4.61 -14.52 25.89
N GLU A 2 -5.73 -15.20 26.14
CA GLU A 2 -7.03 -14.81 25.54
C GLU A 2 -7.51 -13.39 25.89
N ALA A 3 -7.29 -12.94 27.13
CA ALA A 3 -7.66 -11.59 27.56
C ALA A 3 -6.90 -10.50 26.79
N LEU A 4 -5.63 -10.74 26.46
CA LEU A 4 -4.80 -9.82 25.68
C LEU A 4 -5.29 -9.73 24.23
N LEU A 5 -5.64 -10.88 23.63
CA LEU A 5 -6.22 -10.95 22.29
C LEU A 5 -7.54 -10.18 22.18
N LYS A 6 -8.40 -10.29 23.21
CA LYS A 6 -9.66 -9.55 23.28
C LYS A 6 -9.43 -8.04 23.41
N TYR A 7 -8.44 -7.63 24.20
CA TYR A 7 -8.05 -6.22 24.33
C TYR A 7 -7.56 -5.65 23.00
N ILE A 8 -6.62 -6.33 22.33
CA ILE A 8 -6.09 -5.90 21.03
C ILE A 8 -7.23 -5.74 20.02
N LYS A 9 -8.13 -6.75 19.90
CA LYS A 9 -9.26 -6.75 18.96
C LYS A 9 -10.29 -5.64 19.23
N ASN A 10 -10.42 -5.16 20.45
CA ASN A 10 -11.36 -4.10 20.79
C ASN A 10 -10.75 -2.70 20.75
N SER A 11 -9.41 -2.60 20.74
CA SER A 11 -8.67 -1.34 20.84
C SER A 11 -7.85 -0.99 19.61
N TYR A 12 -7.73 -1.87 18.61
CA TYR A 12 -7.06 -1.54 17.35
C TYR A 12 -7.88 -0.56 16.51
N GLY A 13 -7.19 0.35 15.82
CA GLY A 13 -7.79 1.36 14.97
C GLY A 13 -6.86 1.77 13.84
N CYS A 14 -7.38 2.52 12.87
CA CYS A 14 -6.57 3.04 11.77
C CYS A 14 -5.66 4.17 12.30
N LEU A 15 -4.34 4.01 12.14
CA LEU A 15 -3.36 5.03 12.51
C LEU A 15 -3.15 6.11 11.44
N PHE A 16 -4.01 6.18 10.41
CA PHE A 16 -3.90 7.15 9.32
C PHE A 16 -2.53 7.18 8.62
N HIS A 17 -1.86 6.03 8.55
CA HIS A 17 -0.70 5.81 7.69
C HIS A 17 -1.11 4.94 6.48
N PRO A 18 -1.94 5.45 5.54
CA PRO A 18 -2.36 4.69 4.38
C PRO A 18 -1.18 4.56 3.41
N LEU A 19 -0.70 3.33 3.24
CA LEU A 19 0.43 2.97 2.39
C LEU A 19 0.04 1.76 1.53
N GLY A 20 0.65 1.59 0.36
CA GLY A 20 0.58 0.35 -0.45
C GLY A 20 -0.54 0.25 -1.48
N THR A 21 -1.37 1.28 -1.70
CA THR A 21 -2.45 1.23 -2.71
C THR A 21 -1.96 1.27 -4.16
N ALA A 22 -0.74 1.75 -4.38
CA ALA A 22 -0.04 1.68 -5.66
C ALA A 22 1.38 1.17 -5.42
N ALA A 23 1.48 -0.12 -5.09
CA ALA A 23 2.74 -0.78 -4.78
C ALA A 23 3.64 -0.91 -6.03
N ILE A 24 4.96 -0.83 -5.82
CA ILE A 24 5.97 -1.02 -6.86
C ILE A 24 6.38 -2.50 -6.89
N PHE A 25 5.72 -3.30 -7.72
CA PHE A 25 6.10 -4.69 -7.98
C PHE A 25 6.14 -5.02 -9.47
N SER A 26 6.44 -6.28 -9.80
CA SER A 26 6.27 -6.79 -11.17
C SER A 26 4.81 -6.71 -11.58
N ARG A 27 4.53 -6.32 -12.83
CA ARG A 27 3.17 -6.23 -13.38
C ARG A 27 2.38 -7.55 -13.28
N LYS A 28 3.09 -8.70 -13.25
CA LYS A 28 2.47 -10.03 -13.07
C LYS A 28 1.83 -10.21 -11.70
N ASP A 29 2.30 -9.48 -10.69
CA ASP A 29 1.85 -9.59 -9.31
C ASP A 29 0.77 -8.54 -8.96
N GLY A 30 0.20 -7.87 -9.98
CA GLY A 30 -0.84 -6.86 -9.80
C GLY A 30 -0.32 -5.44 -9.53
N SER A 31 0.98 -5.20 -9.78
CA SER A 31 1.58 -3.87 -9.62
C SER A 31 0.98 -2.83 -10.56
N VAL A 32 0.74 -1.63 -10.02
CA VAL A 32 0.19 -0.48 -10.74
C VAL A 32 1.30 0.34 -11.40
N VAL A 33 2.50 0.33 -10.82
CA VAL A 33 3.63 1.18 -11.22
C VAL A 33 4.91 0.37 -11.42
N ASN A 34 5.73 0.78 -12.38
CA ASN A 34 7.06 0.22 -12.57
C ASN A 34 8.07 0.80 -11.55
N PRO A 35 9.29 0.24 -11.42
CA PRO A 35 10.34 0.78 -10.55
C PRO A 35 10.76 2.23 -10.84
N GLU A 36 10.41 2.76 -12.01
CA GLU A 36 10.63 4.15 -12.41
C GLU A 36 9.43 5.06 -12.09
N LEU A 37 8.49 4.59 -11.25
CA LEU A 37 7.27 5.29 -10.81
C LEU A 37 6.27 5.62 -11.93
N ARG A 38 6.39 4.96 -13.09
CA ARG A 38 5.47 5.10 -14.22
C ARG A 38 4.32 4.13 -14.10
N VAL A 39 3.11 4.63 -14.36
CA VAL A 39 1.90 3.79 -14.43
C VAL A 39 1.95 2.93 -15.69
N TYR A 40 1.65 1.64 -15.54
CA TYR A 40 1.52 0.75 -16.70
C TYR A 40 0.34 1.18 -17.58
N GLY A 41 0.58 1.41 -18.87
CA GLY A 41 -0.48 1.71 -19.85
C GLY A 41 -0.80 3.19 -20.08
N MET A 42 -0.10 4.12 -19.42
CA MET A 42 -0.18 5.55 -19.71
C MET A 42 1.19 6.12 -20.06
N ALA A 43 1.24 6.98 -21.09
CA ALA A 43 2.40 7.80 -21.36
C ALA A 43 2.40 9.02 -20.42
N ASN A 44 3.54 9.29 -19.78
CA ASN A 44 3.82 10.54 -19.04
C ASN A 44 3.05 10.78 -17.72
N MET A 45 2.67 9.73 -16.99
CA MET A 45 2.08 9.86 -15.63
C MET A 45 2.96 9.17 -14.59
N LEU A 46 3.42 9.96 -13.61
CA LEU A 46 4.19 9.49 -12.46
C LEU A 46 3.33 9.53 -11.21
N VAL A 47 3.49 8.52 -10.38
CA VAL A 47 2.83 8.39 -9.10
C VAL A 47 3.89 8.71 -8.04
N VAL A 48 3.76 9.86 -7.35
CA VAL A 48 4.76 10.34 -6.37
C VAL A 48 4.05 10.86 -5.12
N ARG A 49 3.90 10.02 -4.07
CA ARG A 49 3.52 10.38 -2.68
C ARG A 49 3.71 9.19 -1.71
N CYS A 50 3.50 9.45 -0.42
CA CYS A 50 3.55 8.52 0.71
C CYS A 50 2.87 7.16 0.50
N TRP A 51 1.90 7.01 -0.40
CA TRP A 51 1.24 5.70 -0.63
C TRP A 51 2.17 4.63 -1.24
N LEU A 52 3.40 4.96 -1.65
CA LEU A 52 4.39 4.04 -2.19
C LEU A 52 5.10 3.29 -1.05
N ILE A 53 4.92 1.97 -1.03
CA ILE A 53 5.86 1.00 -0.44
C ILE A 53 6.35 0.11 -1.58
#